data_AF-A0A938MM43-F1
#
_entry.id   AF-A0A938MM43-F1
#
_cell.length_a   1.000
_cell.length_b   1.000
_cell.length_c   1.000
_cell.angle_alpha   90.00
_cell.angle_beta   90.00
_cell.angle_gamma   90.00
#
_symmetry.space_group_name_H-M   'P 1'
#
loop_
_entity.id
_entity.type
_entity.pdbx_description
1 polymer ?
#
loop_
_entity_poly.entity_id
_entity_poly.type
_entity_poly.pdbx_seq_one_letter_code
_entity_poly.pdbx_strand_id
1 'polypeptide(L)' 'MREDKQKSVNIRPCIEDICVAEDRLRLALRVMPDGTTRPEEVMAALGIQLDESQAPVTMARVRVELN' A
#
# COMPACT_ATOMS: atom_id res chain seq x y z
N MET A 1 2.32 -28.76 5.68
CA MET A 1 1.64 -27.46 5.62
C MET A 1 2.73 -26.39 5.67
N ARG A 2 2.92 -25.63 4.59
CA ARG A 2 3.86 -24.49 4.63
C ARG A 2 3.07 -23.32 5.19
N GLU A 3 3.46 -22.83 6.36
CA GLU A 3 2.94 -21.58 6.90
C GLU A 3 3.07 -20.50 5.82
N ASP A 4 1.96 -19.84 5.49
CA ASP A 4 1.91 -18.63 4.67
C ASP A 4 2.65 -17.51 5.41
N LYS A 5 3.99 -17.59 5.44
CA LYS A 5 4.84 -16.49 5.87
C LYS A 5 4.71 -15.42 4.80
N GLN A 6 3.70 -14.58 4.98
CA GLN A 6 3.51 -13.33 4.26
C GLN A 6 4.87 -12.63 4.28
N LYS A 7 5.50 -12.54 3.10
CA LYS A 7 6.85 -11.99 2.96
C LYS A 7 6.87 -10.63 3.67
N SER A 8 7.80 -10.45 4.61
CA SER A 8 8.01 -9.12 5.19
C SER A 8 8.49 -8.18 4.09
N VAL A 9 7.63 -7.24 3.73
CA VAL A 9 7.92 -6.20 2.74
C VAL A 9 8.44 -5.00 3.50
N ASN A 10 9.64 -4.53 3.14
CA ASN A 10 10.11 -3.24 3.64
C ASN A 10 9.40 -2.13 2.86
N ILE A 11 8.33 -1.56 3.44
CA ILE A 11 7.57 -0.47 2.81
C ILE A 11 8.24 0.90 2.94
N ARG A 12 9.26 1.06 3.80
CA ARG A 12 9.91 2.37 4.02
C ARG A 12 10.38 3.06 2.74
N PRO A 13 10.98 2.36 1.75
CA PRO A 13 11.39 2.99 0.48
C PRO A 13 10.22 3.48 -0.36
N CYS A 14 9.01 2.97 -0.12
CA CYS A 14 7.81 3.37 -0.84
C CYS A 14 7.16 4.62 -0.20
N ILE A 15 7.56 5.04 1.00
CA ILE A 15 6.95 6.18 1.70
C ILE A 15 7.41 7.49 1.08
N GLU A 16 6.48 8.24 0.51
CA GLU A 16 6.71 9.60 0.01
C GLU A 16 6.34 10.66 1.05
N ASP A 17 5.26 10.44 1.80
CA ASP A 17 4.79 11.38 2.82
C ASP A 17 4.04 10.66 3.95
N ILE A 18 4.18 11.18 5.18
CA ILE A 18 3.40 10.78 6.35
C ILE A 18 2.94 12.05 7.06
N CYS A 19 1.63 12.21 7.16
CA CYS A 19 1.03 13.34 7.85
C CYS A 19 0.02 12.84 8.88
N VAL A 20 0.14 13.34 10.11
CA VAL A 20 -0.83 13.09 11.19
C VAL A 20 -1.74 14.31 11.28
N ALA A 21 -3.03 14.11 11.08
CA ALA A 21 -4.07 15.10 11.39
C ALA A 21 -4.81 14.69 12.67
N GLU A 22 -5.69 15.55 13.16
CA GLU A 22 -6.37 15.37 14.45
C GLU A 22 -7.13 14.04 14.58
N ASP A 23 -7.70 13.54 13.48
CA ASP A 23 -8.54 12.35 13.45
C ASP A 23 -8.04 11.24 12.52
N ARG A 24 -6.92 11.46 11.82
CA ARG A 24 -6.46 10.54 10.77
C ARG A 24 -4.96 10.58 10.54
N LEU A 25 -4.45 9.44 10.07
CA LEU A 25 -3.12 9.30 9.53
C LEU A 25 -3.21 9.24 8.00
N ARG A 26 -2.49 10.13 7.31
CA ARG A 26 -2.33 10.10 5.86
C ARG A 26 -0.95 9.56 5.51
N LEU A 27 -0.91 8.50 4.71
CA LEU A 27 0.33 8.01 4.09
C LEU A 27 0.22 8.16 2.58
N ALA A 28 1.26 8.71 1.95
CA ALA A 28 1.47 8.62 0.51
C ALA A 28 2.55 7.59 0.22
N LEU A 29 2.22 6.60 -0.61
CA LEU A 29 3.12 5.51 -0.97
C LEU A 29 3.29 5.47 -2.48
N ARG A 30 4.53 5.50 -2.97
CA ARG A 30 4.87 5.27 -4.37
C ARG A 30 5.47 3.89 -4.54
N VAL A 31 4.75 3.06 -5.28
CA VAL A 31 5.21 1.75 -5.72
C VAL A 31 5.62 1.84 -7.17
N MET A 32 6.91 1.70 -7.44
CA MET A 32 7.44 1.78 -8.80
C MET A 32 7.26 0.44 -9.54
N PRO A 33 6.97 0.43 -10.86
CA PRO A 33 6.77 -0.80 -11.63
C PRO A 33 8.00 -1.71 -11.73
N ASP A 34 9.19 -1.14 -11.57
CA ASP A 34 10.49 -1.82 -11.60
C ASP A 34 10.94 -2.32 -10.21
N GLY A 35 10.21 -1.96 -9.16
CA GLY A 35 10.52 -2.30 -7.77
C GLY A 35 10.15 -3.74 -7.42
N THR A 36 10.79 -4.28 -6.38
CA THR A 36 10.51 -5.63 -5.87
C THR A 36 9.20 -5.73 -5.08
N THR A 37 8.56 -4.61 -4.80
CA THR A 37 7.39 -4.50 -3.94
C THR A 37 6.17 -4.21 -4.79
N ARG A 38 5.15 -5.06 -4.70
CA ARG A 38 3.89 -4.88 -5.44
C ARG A 38 2.84 -4.13 -4.61
N PRO A 39 1.90 -3.39 -5.22
CA PRO A 39 0.86 -2.67 -4.48
C PRO A 39 0.08 -3.56 -3.49
N GLU A 40 -0.29 -4.77 -3.90
CA GLU A 40 -1.00 -5.74 -3.06
C GLU A 40 -0.18 -6.18 -1.84
N GLU A 41 1.15 -6.28 -1.98
CA GLU A 41 2.05 -6.64 -0.88
C GLU A 41 2.18 -5.49 0.13
N VAL A 42 2.15 -4.24 -0.34
CA VAL A 42 2.13 -3.04 0.52
C VAL A 42 0.84 -2.97 1.31
N MET A 43 -0.31 -3.18 0.66
CA MET A 43 -1.62 -3.17 1.33
C MET A 43 -1.70 -4.26 2.41
N ALA A 44 -1.26 -5.47 2.08
CA ALA A 44 -1.16 -6.57 3.03
C ALA A 44 -0.23 -6.23 4.22
N ALA A 45 0.93 -5.63 3.96
CA ALA A 45 1.87 -5.21 5.01
C ALA A 45 1.32 -4.11 5.92
N LEU A 46 0.38 -3.29 5.44
CA LEU A 46 -0.34 -2.29 6.24
C LEU A 46 -1.53 -2.88 7.01
N GLY A 47 -1.78 -4.19 6.90
CA GLY A 47 -2.95 -4.84 7.49
C GLY A 47 -4.27 -4.42 6.84
N ILE A 48 -4.22 -3.78 5.67
CA ILE A 48 -5.40 -3.37 4.93
C ILE A 48 -5.81 -4.56 4.05
N GLN A 49 -6.80 -5.30 4.51
CA GLN A 49 -7.47 -6.29 3.68
C GLN A 49 -8.51 -5.55 2.85
N LEU A 50 -8.40 -5.66 1.53
CA LEU A 50 -9.45 -5.23 0.61
C LEU A 50 -10.60 -6.24 0.73
N ASP A 51 -11.36 -6.15 1.82
CA ASP A 51 -12.63 -6.84 1.93
C ASP A 51 -13.69 -5.93 1.33
N GLU A 52 -14.20 -6.30 0.15
CA GLU A 52 -15.27 -5.56 -0.55
C GLU A 52 -16.53 -5.38 0.32
N SER A 53 -16.67 -6.14 1.42
CA SER A 53 -17.81 -6.10 2.33
C SER A 53 -17.72 -5.12 3.50
N GLN A 54 -16.53 -4.57 3.81
CA GLN A 54 -16.32 -3.76 5.03
C GLN A 54 -15.54 -2.47 4.71
N ALA A 55 -16.28 -1.37 4.53
CA ALA A 55 -15.81 0.02 4.34
C ALA A 55 -15.15 0.37 2.97
N PRO A 56 -15.23 1.63 2.50
CA PRO A 56 -14.94 2.00 1.13
C PRO A 56 -13.43 2.19 0.90
N VAL A 57 -12.66 1.11 0.93
CA VAL A 57 -11.29 1.16 0.43
C VAL A 57 -11.36 1.24 -1.10
N THR A 58 -11.29 2.46 -1.64
CA THR A 58 -11.27 2.67 -3.09
C THR A 58 -9.84 2.58 -3.58
N MET A 59 -9.50 1.50 -4.29
CA MET A 59 -8.23 1.39 -4.99
C MET A 59 -8.38 1.96 -6.41
N ALA A 60 -7.74 3.09 -6.69
CA ALA A 60 -7.72 3.70 -8.01
C ALA A 60 -6.31 3.61 -8.62
N ARG A 61 -6.19 2.97 -9.79
CA ARG A 61 -4.94 2.95 -10.56
C ARG A 61 -4.89 4.21 -11.44
N VAL A 62 -4.03 5.17 -11.08
CA VAL A 62 -3.83 6.39 -11.86
C VAL A 62 -2.65 6.18 -12.81
N ARG A 63 -2.90 6.25 -14.12
CA ARG A 63 -1.83 6.28 -15.14
C ARG A 63 -1.24 7.69 -15.14
N VAL A 64 0.05 7.80 -14.85
CA VAL A 64 0.79 9.06 -14.94
C VAL A 64 1.46 9.11 -16.32
N GLU A 65 1.12 10.09 -17.13
CA GLU A 65 1.82 10.40 -18.37
C GLU A 65 2.86 11.49 -18.07
N LEU A 66 4.13 11.22 -18.40
CA LEU A 66 5.20 12.19 -18.29
C LEU A 66 5.24 12.99 -19.60
N ASN A 67 5.02 14.31 -19.50
CA ASN A 67 5.15 15.25 -20.62
C ASN A 67 6.61 15.60 -20.89
#